data_AF-A0A7I4YY73-F1
#
_entry.id   AF-A0A7I4YY73-F1
#
_cell.length_a   1.000
_cell.length_b   1.000
_cell.length_c   1.000
_cell.angle_alpha   90.00
_cell.angle_beta   90.00
_cell.angle_gamma   90.00
#
_symmetry.space_group_name_H-M   'P 1'
#
loop_
_entity.id
_entity.type
_entity.pdbx_description
1 polymer ?
#
loop_
_entity_poly.entity_id
_entity_poly.type
_entity_poly.pdbx_seq_one_letter_code
_entity_poly.pdbx_strand_id
1 'polypeptide(L)'
;MLLIVYALCILLKLSNESDPISEVCEENELLTDCGARCEPTCIEPTPDCEGDCIANVCRCKQGFIRRELGGPCIEESSCPPGRKPVPPSCHGVSCHEGAHCEVVDVPCTNGTCPQEAICIDDQNDSQLF
;
A
#
# COMPACT_ATOMS: atom_id res chain seq x y z
N MET A 1 -7.67 -36.68 -43.99
CA MET A 1 -6.58 -35.70 -44.09
C MET A 1 -6.80 -34.47 -43.21
N LEU A 2 -7.94 -33.78 -43.27
CA LEU A 2 -8.24 -32.64 -42.37
C LEU A 2 -8.12 -32.97 -40.87
N LEU A 3 -8.60 -34.15 -40.44
CA LEU A 3 -8.54 -34.56 -39.03
C LEU A 3 -7.10 -34.79 -38.52
N ILE A 4 -6.20 -35.24 -39.39
CA ILE A 4 -4.79 -35.46 -39.04
C ILE A 4 -4.08 -34.11 -38.90
N VAL A 5 -4.37 -33.15 -39.77
CA VAL A 5 -3.85 -31.77 -39.68
C VAL A 5 -4.37 -31.10 -38.41
N TYR A 6 -5.66 -31.26 -38.08
CA TYR A 6 -6.24 -30.70 -36.85
C TYR A 6 -5.64 -31.31 -35.58
N ALA A 7 -5.44 -32.64 -35.56
CA ALA A 7 -4.77 -33.32 -34.46
C ALA A 7 -3.30 -32.89 -34.31
N LEU A 8 -2.56 -32.74 -35.42
CA LEU A 8 -1.19 -32.21 -35.41
C LEU A 8 -1.15 -30.75 -34.90
N CYS A 9 -2.10 -29.90 -35.30
CA CYS A 9 -2.22 -28.54 -34.79
C CYS A 9 -2.56 -28.50 -33.29
N ILE A 10 -3.42 -29.39 -32.80
CA ILE A 10 -3.72 -29.51 -31.37
C ILE A 10 -2.47 -29.98 -30.60
N LEU A 11 -1.74 -30.96 -31.12
CA LEU A 11 -0.51 -31.46 -30.51
C LEU A 11 0.59 -30.38 -30.47
N LEU A 12 0.68 -29.51 -31.48
CA LEU A 12 1.58 -28.35 -31.48
C LEU A 12 1.14 -27.25 -30.48
N LYS A 13 -0.15 -27.13 -30.20
CA LYS A 13 -0.69 -26.17 -29.20
C LYS A 13 -0.62 -26.67 -27.75
N LEU A 14 -0.34 -27.95 -27.52
CA LEU A 14 -0.24 -28.54 -26.18
C LEU A 14 1.19 -28.58 -25.63
N SER A 15 2.17 -28.11 -26.41
CA SER A 15 3.55 -27.92 -25.95
C SER A 15 3.86 -26.43 -25.92
N ASN A 16 4.17 -25.91 -24.73
CA ASN A 16 4.65 -24.55 -24.44
C ASN A 16 3.64 -23.41 -24.45
N GLU A 17 2.74 -23.42 -23.46
CA GLU A 17 2.48 -22.19 -22.70
C GLU A 17 2.92 -22.43 -21.26
N SER A 18 4.19 -22.83 -21.07
CA SER A 18 4.86 -22.42 -19.84
C SER A 18 5.23 -20.97 -20.09
N ASP A 19 4.32 -20.06 -19.77
CA ASP A 19 4.69 -18.66 -19.58
C ASP A 19 5.99 -18.70 -18.79
N PRO A 20 7.14 -18.24 -19.34
CA PRO A 20 8.25 -17.95 -18.46
C PRO A 20 7.63 -17.00 -17.45
N ILE A 21 7.69 -17.32 -16.16
CA ILE A 21 7.52 -16.31 -15.13
C ILE A 21 8.72 -15.39 -15.32
N SER A 22 8.68 -14.56 -16.36
CA SER A 22 9.38 -13.29 -16.32
C SER A 22 8.83 -12.65 -15.06
N GLU A 23 9.70 -12.40 -14.11
CA GLU A 23 9.42 -11.55 -12.94
C GLU A 23 9.01 -10.17 -13.47
N VAL A 24 7.80 -10.09 -13.97
CA VAL A 24 7.20 -8.87 -14.47
C VAL A 24 6.61 -8.26 -13.24
N CYS A 25 7.35 -7.27 -12.73
CA CYS A 25 6.85 -6.43 -11.67
C CYS A 25 5.54 -5.76 -12.10
N GLU A 26 4.73 -5.40 -11.11
CA GLU A 26 3.45 -4.79 -11.36
C GLU A 26 3.60 -3.36 -11.91
N GLU A 27 2.46 -2.73 -12.20
CA GLU A 27 2.46 -1.33 -12.61
C GLU A 27 3.17 -0.47 -11.56
N ASN A 28 3.99 0.47 -12.03
CA ASN A 28 4.79 1.36 -11.18
C ASN A 28 5.84 0.68 -10.30
N GLU A 29 6.17 -0.58 -10.60
CA GLU A 29 7.29 -1.29 -10.00
C GLU A 29 8.46 -1.46 -10.99
N LEU A 30 9.66 -1.64 -10.44
CA LEU A 30 10.91 -1.91 -11.15
C LEU A 30 11.56 -3.13 -10.51
N LEU A 31 12.03 -4.06 -11.35
CA LEU A 31 12.84 -5.18 -10.88
C LEU A 31 14.23 -4.65 -10.49
N THR A 32 14.64 -4.92 -9.26
CA THR A 32 15.92 -4.48 -8.71
C THR A 32 16.79 -5.68 -8.39
N ASP A 33 18.06 -5.64 -8.81
CA ASP A 33 19.04 -6.70 -8.50
C ASP A 33 19.39 -6.76 -7.01
N CYS A 34 19.12 -5.68 -6.26
CA CYS A 34 19.42 -5.52 -4.84
C CYS A 34 18.51 -4.42 -4.25
N GLY A 35 17.30 -4.80 -3.82
CA GLY A 35 16.33 -3.88 -3.21
C GLY A 35 16.33 -3.95 -1.68
N ALA A 36 16.18 -2.81 -1.00
CA ALA A 36 16.09 -2.73 0.47
C ALA A 36 15.00 -3.67 1.02
N ARG A 37 15.18 -4.33 2.17
CA ARG A 37 14.21 -5.34 2.66
C ARG A 37 12.81 -4.77 2.88
N CYS A 38 12.77 -3.55 3.41
CA CYS A 38 11.57 -2.78 3.68
C CYS A 38 11.34 -1.79 2.54
N GLU A 39 10.10 -1.39 2.39
CA GLU A 39 9.71 -0.41 1.39
C GLU A 39 8.77 0.61 2.04
N PRO A 40 8.92 1.91 1.72
CA PRO A 40 7.99 2.94 2.16
C PRO A 40 6.54 2.59 1.83
N THR A 41 5.67 2.80 2.81
CA THR A 41 4.22 2.69 2.63
C THR A 41 3.52 4.00 2.95
N CYS A 42 2.26 4.17 2.51
CA CYS A 42 1.46 5.34 2.94
C CYS A 42 1.29 5.41 4.48
N ILE A 43 1.45 4.29 5.18
CA ILE A 43 1.36 4.20 6.65
C ILE A 43 2.70 4.53 7.30
N GLU A 44 3.78 3.99 6.76
CA GLU A 44 5.14 4.19 7.23
C GLU A 44 6.02 4.64 6.04
N PRO A 45 6.07 5.95 5.74
CA PRO A 45 6.84 6.46 4.61
C PRO A 45 8.35 6.36 4.80
N THR A 46 8.80 6.24 6.04
CA THR A 46 10.23 6.17 6.42
C THR A 46 10.46 4.98 7.34
N PRO A 47 10.38 3.73 6.82
CA PRO A 47 10.64 2.56 7.64
C PRO A 47 12.11 2.48 8.01
N ASP A 48 12.40 2.17 9.27
CA ASP A 48 13.76 1.82 9.68
C ASP A 48 14.07 0.41 9.18
N CYS A 49 15.17 0.25 8.45
CA CYS A 49 15.43 -0.98 7.72
C CYS A 49 16.90 -1.38 7.83
N GLU A 50 17.14 -2.48 8.54
CA GLU A 50 18.48 -3.05 8.73
C GLU A 50 18.66 -4.34 7.92
N GLY A 51 19.91 -4.62 7.53
CA GLY A 51 20.33 -5.86 6.89
C GLY A 51 20.62 -5.75 5.40
N ASP A 52 20.96 -6.90 4.80
CA ASP A 52 21.32 -7.00 3.39
C ASP A 52 20.09 -6.86 2.48
N CYS A 53 20.30 -6.37 1.25
CA CYS A 53 19.25 -6.24 0.25
C CYS A 53 18.73 -7.60 -0.25
N ILE A 54 17.52 -7.58 -0.79
CA ILE A 54 16.89 -8.73 -1.44
C ILE A 54 17.21 -8.66 -2.93
N ALA A 55 17.80 -9.74 -3.47
CA ALA A 55 18.11 -9.84 -4.89
C ALA A 55 16.87 -10.13 -5.73
N ASN A 56 16.82 -9.55 -6.95
CA ASN A 56 15.75 -9.73 -7.94
C ASN A 56 14.35 -9.49 -7.34
N VAL A 57 14.15 -8.31 -6.74
CA VAL A 57 12.87 -7.95 -6.10
C VAL A 57 12.24 -6.75 -6.78
N CYS A 58 10.93 -6.79 -6.94
CA CYS A 58 10.15 -5.66 -7.44
C CYS A 58 10.02 -4.58 -6.36
N ARG A 59 10.31 -3.34 -6.74
CA ARG A 59 10.21 -2.15 -5.88
C ARG A 59 9.47 -1.03 -6.58
N CYS A 60 8.76 -0.20 -5.81
CA CYS A 60 8.13 1.00 -6.31
C CYS A 60 9.17 1.89 -7.01
N LYS A 61 8.82 2.35 -8.22
CA LYS A 61 9.63 3.32 -8.96
C LYS A 61 9.79 4.60 -8.14
N GLN A 62 10.83 5.37 -8.46
CA GLN A 62 11.01 6.69 -7.87
C GLN A 62 9.76 7.57 -8.06
N GLY A 63 9.29 8.20 -6.97
CA GLY A 63 8.06 8.99 -6.94
C GLY A 63 6.79 8.20 -6.64
N PHE A 64 6.88 6.88 -6.51
CA PHE A 64 5.79 6.00 -6.09
C PHE A 64 6.04 5.44 -4.70
N ILE A 65 4.96 5.19 -3.97
CA ILE A 65 4.95 4.63 -2.63
C ILE A 65 3.97 3.47 -2.56
N ARG A 66 4.26 2.46 -1.74
CA ARG A 66 3.36 1.32 -1.61
C ARG A 66 2.13 1.72 -0.80
N ARG A 67 0.92 1.47 -1.32
CA ARG A 67 -0.32 1.88 -0.62
C ARG A 67 -0.41 1.25 0.78
N GLU A 68 -0.10 -0.03 0.87
CA GLU A 68 -0.09 -0.87 2.07
C GLU A 68 0.84 -2.07 1.82
N LEU A 69 1.24 -2.80 2.86
CA LEU A 69 2.18 -3.93 2.70
C LEU A 69 1.65 -4.96 1.68
N GLY A 70 2.40 -5.19 0.60
CA GLY A 70 1.99 -6.07 -0.51
C GLY A 70 0.93 -5.50 -1.46
N GLY A 71 0.48 -4.25 -1.26
CA GLY A 71 -0.43 -3.56 -2.16
C GLY A 71 0.29 -2.83 -3.32
N PRO A 72 -0.43 -2.11 -4.18
CA PRO A 72 0.13 -1.49 -5.37
C PRO A 72 1.00 -0.27 -5.06
N CYS A 73 1.90 0.06 -5.98
CA CYS A 73 2.66 1.31 -6.00
C CYS A 73 1.82 2.44 -6.61
N ILE A 74 1.55 3.46 -5.83
CA ILE A 74 0.76 4.64 -6.21
C ILE A 74 1.61 5.90 -6.11
N GLU A 75 1.21 7.00 -6.74
CA GLU A 75 1.87 8.29 -6.51
C GLU A 75 1.78 8.66 -5.03
N GLU A 76 2.86 9.21 -4.47
CA GLU A 76 2.91 9.59 -3.05
C GLU A 76 1.80 10.60 -2.68
N SER A 77 1.50 11.51 -3.60
CA SER A 77 0.39 12.48 -3.50
C SER A 77 -1.00 11.85 -3.42
N SER A 78 -1.14 10.59 -3.84
CA SER A 78 -2.39 9.84 -3.88
C SER A 78 -2.60 8.95 -2.64
N CYS A 79 -1.70 9.03 -1.65
CA CYS A 79 -1.95 8.41 -0.36
C CYS A 79 -3.24 8.97 0.25
N PRO A 80 -4.15 8.11 0.75
CA PRO A 80 -5.38 8.59 1.35
C PRO A 80 -5.08 9.42 2.61
N PRO A 81 -5.84 10.51 2.82
CA PRO A 81 -5.65 11.38 3.97
C PRO A 81 -5.85 10.59 5.28
N GLY A 82 -4.97 10.82 6.26
CA GLY A 82 -5.12 10.25 7.60
C GLY A 82 -4.38 8.93 7.88
N ARG A 83 -3.50 8.44 7.00
CA ARG A 83 -2.70 7.22 7.27
C ARG A 83 -1.32 7.43 7.90
N LYS A 84 -0.92 8.65 8.26
CA LYS A 84 0.25 8.80 9.13
C LYS A 84 -0.12 8.25 10.52
N PRO A 85 0.82 7.67 11.30
CA PRO A 85 0.63 7.53 12.73
C PRO A 85 0.22 8.91 13.23
N VAL A 86 -1.04 9.03 13.62
CA VAL A 86 -1.59 10.30 14.03
C VAL A 86 -0.80 10.68 15.29
N PRO A 87 -0.06 11.80 15.30
CA PRO A 87 0.56 12.23 16.54
C PRO A 87 -0.54 12.36 17.59
N PRO A 88 -0.28 12.10 18.88
CA PRO A 88 -1.26 12.27 19.96
C PRO A 88 -1.58 13.75 20.22
N SER A 89 -1.51 14.60 19.20
CA SER A 89 -1.61 16.04 19.27
C SER A 89 -2.20 16.61 17.98
N CYS A 90 -3.09 17.59 18.14
CA CYS A 90 -3.60 18.41 17.04
C CYS A 90 -2.60 19.47 16.55
N HIS A 91 -1.39 19.53 17.10
CA HIS A 91 -0.38 20.50 16.66
C HIS A 91 0.10 20.18 15.23
N GLY A 92 -0.18 21.07 14.29
CA GLY A 92 0.16 20.89 12.86
C GLY A 92 -0.82 20.01 12.08
N VAL A 93 -1.96 19.62 12.67
CA VAL A 93 -3.03 18.89 11.98
C VAL A 93 -3.95 19.90 11.29
N SER A 94 -4.16 19.72 9.99
CA SER A 94 -5.13 20.50 9.20
C SER A 94 -6.27 19.59 8.75
N CYS A 95 -7.46 19.84 9.29
CA CYS A 95 -8.69 19.15 8.88
C CYS A 95 -9.31 19.84 7.66
N HIS A 96 -10.27 19.17 7.02
CA HIS A 96 -11.03 19.76 5.92
C HIS A 96 -12.05 20.80 6.45
N GLU A 97 -12.61 21.62 5.56
CA GLU A 97 -13.54 22.69 5.95
C GLU A 97 -14.81 22.14 6.61
N GLY A 98 -15.16 22.66 7.79
CA GLY A 98 -16.30 22.18 8.59
C GLY A 98 -15.98 21.00 9.52
N ALA A 99 -14.69 20.71 9.74
CA ALA A 99 -14.24 19.76 10.73
C ALA A 99 -13.21 20.40 11.67
N HIS A 100 -13.24 20.01 12.95
CA HIS A 100 -12.24 20.40 13.94
C HIS A 100 -11.42 19.19 14.40
N CYS A 101 -10.20 19.45 14.87
CA CYS A 101 -9.32 18.40 15.39
C CYS A 101 -9.57 18.20 16.88
N GLU A 102 -9.79 16.96 17.30
CA GLU A 102 -9.91 16.56 18.70
C GLU A 102 -8.99 15.38 19.00
N VAL A 103 -8.37 15.38 20.18
CA VAL A 103 -7.62 14.23 20.67
C VAL A 103 -8.57 13.33 21.45
N VAL A 104 -8.83 12.13 20.91
CA VAL A 104 -9.73 11.15 21.54
C VAL A 104 -8.95 9.96 22.09
N ASP A 105 -9.49 9.35 23.14
CA ASP A 105 -8.97 8.09 23.68
C ASP A 105 -9.48 6.92 22.83
N VAL A 106 -8.55 6.18 22.23
CA VAL A 106 -8.85 4.93 21.53
C VAL A 106 -9.21 3.85 22.57
N PRO A 107 -10.08 2.86 22.24
CA PRO A 107 -10.43 1.78 23.15
C PRO A 107 -9.22 1.17 23.86
N CYS A 108 -9.28 1.20 25.19
CA CYS A 108 -8.17 0.82 26.03
C CYS A 108 -7.84 -0.68 25.91
N THR A 109 -6.55 -1.00 25.88
CA THR A 109 -6.05 -2.38 25.97
C THR A 109 -5.13 -2.50 27.18
N ASN A 110 -5.42 -3.47 28.06
CA ASN A 110 -4.69 -3.68 29.32
C ASN A 110 -4.48 -2.41 30.16
N GLY A 111 -5.51 -1.54 30.23
CA GLY A 111 -5.46 -0.30 31.01
C GLY A 111 -4.62 0.82 30.39
N THR A 112 -4.14 0.65 29.16
CA THR A 112 -3.50 1.71 28.38
C THR A 112 -4.47 2.16 27.28
N CYS A 113 -4.78 3.45 27.25
CA CYS A 113 -5.64 4.07 26.24
C CYS A 113 -4.74 4.99 25.40
N PRO A 114 -4.37 4.59 24.17
CA PRO A 114 -3.61 5.47 23.29
C PRO A 114 -4.47 6.66 22.86
N GLN A 115 -3.85 7.83 22.73
CA GLN A 115 -4.49 9.06 22.28
C GLN A 115 -4.21 9.29 20.79
N GLU A 116 -5.26 9.61 20.04
CA GLU A 116 -5.18 9.91 18.61
C GLU A 116 -5.91 11.21 18.28
N ALA A 117 -5.34 12.03 17.40
CA ALA A 117 -5.95 13.25 16.89
C ALA A 117 -6.86 12.98 15.68
N ILE A 118 -8.17 13.08 15.87
CA ILE A 118 -9.16 12.80 14.82
C ILE A 118 -9.81 14.11 14.36
N CYS A 119 -10.12 14.21 13.07
CA CYS A 119 -10.95 15.29 12.55
C CYS A 119 -12.42 14.91 12.71
N ILE A 120 -13.17 15.68 13.49
CA ILE A 120 -14.59 15.49 13.74
C ILE A 120 -15.36 16.55 12.95
N ASP A 121 -16.36 16.11 12.18
CA ASP A 121 -17.22 17.00 11.42
C ASP A 121 -18.17 17.75 12.36
N ASP A 122 -18.21 19.08 12.25
CA ASP A 122 -19.03 19.96 13.10
C ASP A 122 -20.54 19.70 12.98
N GLN A 123 -20.98 18.91 11.98
CA GLN A 123 -22.38 18.60 11.73
C GLN A 123 -22.92 17.40 12.53
N ASN A 124 -22.09 16.62 13.22
CA ASN A 124 -22.53 15.38 13.87
C ASN A 124 -22.99 15.55 15.34
N ASP A 125 -22.95 16.77 15.89
CA ASP A 125 -23.31 17.02 17.29
C ASP A 125 -24.79 17.40 17.50
N SER A 126 -25.60 17.40 16.42
CA SER A 126 -27.02 17.79 16.45
C SER A 126 -28.02 16.63 16.50
N GLN A 127 -27.59 15.38 16.72
CA GLN A 127 -28.49 14.21 16.77
C GLN A 127 -28.44 13.37 18.06
N LEU A 128 -28.11 13.99 19.20
CA LEU A 128 -28.34 13.37 20.52
C LEU A 128 -29.14 14.30 21.44
N PHE A 129 -30.45 14.39 21.16
CA PHE A 129 -31.50 14.65 22.15
C PHE A 129 -32.59 13.58 22.03
#